data_AF-A0A938CZR3-F1
#
_entry.id   AF-A0A938CZR3-F1
#
_cell.length_a   1.000
_cell.length_b   1.000
_cell.length_c   1.000
_cell.angle_alpha   90.00
_cell.angle_beta   90.00
_cell.angle_gamma   90.00
#
_symmetry.space_group_name_H-M   'P 1'
#
loop_
_entity.id
_entity.type
_entity.pdbx_description
1 polymer ?
#
loop_
_entity_poly.entity_id
_entity_poly.type
_entity_poly.pdbx_seq_one_letter_code
_entity_poly.pdbx_strand_id
1 'polypeptide(L)'
;MTLNLTGFAELGESEVAVPAGGASEHDNEIYGVGGAVEYAGFGFGAGWVDLNKGGIVTTVTADAGEWWNAAVSYGEGPWKVSAGYYESERSISATVTHSVDILALTATTTWPPAGRWRPAST
;
A
#
# COMPACT_ATOMS: atom_id res chain seq x y z
N MET A 1 20.81 8.55 -9.14
CA MET A 1 20.12 7.35 -8.66
C MET A 1 19.66 7.65 -7.25
N THR A 2 18.40 7.42 -6.96
CA THR A 2 17.82 7.60 -5.62
C THR A 2 17.29 6.25 -5.14
N LEU A 3 17.61 5.87 -3.91
CA LEU A 3 17.06 4.69 -3.25
C LEU A 3 16.34 5.17 -1.99
N ASN A 4 15.07 4.82 -1.87
CA ASN A 4 14.26 5.06 -0.69
C ASN A 4 13.89 3.71 -0.08
N LEU A 5 14.06 3.58 1.23
CA LEU A 5 13.63 2.42 2.01
C LEU A 5 12.82 2.92 3.18
N THR A 6 11.69 2.26 3.42
CA THR A 6 10.77 2.58 4.51
C THR A 6 10.37 1.30 5.22
N GLY A 7 10.30 1.37 6.54
CA GLY A 7 9.69 0.34 7.37
C GLY A 7 8.88 1.00 8.47
N PHE A 8 7.81 0.34 8.90
CA PHE A 8 6.98 0.80 10.00
C PHE A 8 6.40 -0.37 10.79
N ALA A 9 5.99 -0.08 12.02
CA ALA A 9 5.22 -0.98 12.87
C ALA A 9 4.18 -0.17 13.65
N GLU A 10 2.97 -0.70 13.76
CA GLU A 10 1.89 -0.16 14.59
C GLU A 10 1.50 -1.24 15.60
N LEU A 11 1.56 -0.88 16.88
CA LEU A 11 1.29 -1.79 18.00
C LEU A 11 0.23 -1.17 18.90
N GLY A 12 -0.75 -1.96 19.34
CA GLY A 12 -1.80 -1.52 20.25
C GLY A 12 -2.44 -2.69 20.98
N GLU A 13 -2.90 -2.47 22.20
CA GLU A 13 -3.57 -3.48 23.01
C GLU A 13 -5.10 -3.37 22.82
N SER A 14 -5.81 -4.48 22.84
CA SER A 14 -7.28 -4.44 22.91
C SER A 14 -7.75 -4.07 24.32
N GLU A 15 -8.72 -3.16 24.41
CA GLU A 15 -9.33 -2.76 25.68
C GLU A 15 -10.54 -3.62 26.08
N VAL A 16 -10.88 -4.65 25.30
CA VAL A 16 -12.12 -5.44 25.51
C VAL A 16 -11.87 -6.64 26.42
N ALA A 17 -12.38 -6.56 27.66
CA ALA A 17 -12.41 -7.69 28.59
C ALA A 17 -13.36 -8.79 28.09
N VAL A 18 -12.83 -10.00 27.95
CA VAL A 18 -13.54 -11.19 27.45
C VAL A 18 -14.75 -11.52 28.35
N PRO A 19 -16.00 -11.45 27.86
CA PRO A 19 -17.15 -11.95 28.61
C PRO A 19 -17.05 -13.48 28.73
N ALA A 20 -17.50 -14.06 29.85
CA ALA A 20 -17.52 -15.51 30.02
C ALA A 20 -18.31 -16.19 28.88
N GLY A 21 -17.60 -16.81 27.94
CA GLY A 21 -18.16 -17.48 26.75
C GLY A 21 -18.24 -16.63 25.47
N GLY A 22 -17.65 -15.43 25.42
CA GLY A 22 -17.66 -14.54 24.25
C GLY A 22 -16.29 -14.35 23.60
N ALA A 23 -16.30 -13.96 22.31
CA ALA A 23 -15.11 -13.62 21.56
C ALA A 23 -14.27 -12.53 22.27
N SER A 24 -12.99 -12.80 22.49
CA SER A 24 -11.94 -11.80 22.76
C SER A 24 -11.62 -11.00 21.49
N GLU A 25 -10.95 -9.87 21.59
CA GLU A 25 -10.35 -9.17 20.45
C GLU A 25 -8.82 -9.33 20.55
N HIS A 26 -8.13 -9.47 19.41
CA HIS A 26 -6.68 -9.56 19.40
C HIS A 26 -6.02 -8.19 19.50
N ASP A 27 -4.81 -8.16 20.08
CA ASP A 27 -3.94 -7.00 20.04
C ASP A 27 -3.64 -6.61 18.59
N ASN A 28 -3.55 -5.30 18.36
CA ASN A 28 -3.21 -4.75 17.06
C ASN A 28 -1.71 -4.83 16.84
N GLU A 29 -1.29 -5.56 15.81
CA GLU A 29 0.09 -5.65 15.38
C GLU A 29 0.12 -5.57 13.85
N ILE A 30 0.63 -4.47 13.32
CA ILE A 30 0.75 -4.25 11.88
C ILE A 30 2.21 -3.90 11.60
N TYR A 31 2.76 -4.49 10.55
CA TYR A 31 4.13 -4.19 10.14
C TYR A 31 4.22 -4.10 8.62
N GLY A 32 5.12 -3.26 8.15
CA GLY A 32 5.28 -3.04 6.73
C GLY A 32 6.68 -2.62 6.36
N VAL A 33 7.07 -3.02 5.15
CA VAL A 33 8.35 -2.69 4.56
C VAL A 33 8.17 -2.41 3.08
N GLY A 34 8.92 -1.44 2.56
CA GLY A 34 8.91 -1.14 1.15
C GLY A 34 10.05 -0.25 0.74
N GLY A 35 10.26 -0.15 -0.55
CA GLY A 35 11.28 0.71 -1.10
C GLY A 35 11.03 1.05 -2.55
N ALA A 36 11.75 2.06 -3.01
CA ALA A 36 11.72 2.50 -4.40
C ALA A 36 13.11 2.93 -4.86
N VAL A 37 13.40 2.65 -6.11
CA VAL A 37 14.61 3.10 -6.81
C VAL A 37 14.21 3.94 -8.01
N GLU A 38 14.90 5.06 -8.18
CA GLU A 38 14.74 5.95 -9.32
C GLU A 38 16.07 6.20 -10.02
N TYR A 39 16.08 6.04 -11.34
CA TYR A 39 17.24 6.26 -12.19
C TYR A 39 16.84 6.71 -13.59
N ALA A 40 17.37 7.85 -14.04
CA ALA A 40 17.20 8.36 -15.40
C ALA A 40 15.73 8.38 -15.89
N GLY A 41 14.81 8.84 -15.03
CA GLY A 41 13.38 8.89 -15.35
C GLY A 41 12.64 7.57 -15.13
N PHE A 42 13.32 6.44 -14.99
CA PHE A 42 12.73 5.18 -14.57
C PHE A 42 12.55 5.13 -13.06
N GLY A 43 11.41 4.62 -12.63
CA GLY A 43 11.12 4.29 -11.24
C GLY A 43 10.67 2.83 -11.12
N PHE A 44 11.12 2.15 -10.08
CA PHE A 44 10.58 0.88 -9.63
C PHE A 44 10.38 0.95 -8.12
N GLY A 45 9.25 0.46 -7.64
CA GLY A 45 9.00 0.34 -6.20
C GLY A 45 8.14 -0.85 -5.87
N ALA A 46 8.32 -1.37 -4.66
CA ALA A 46 7.51 -2.43 -4.12
C ALA A 46 7.36 -2.26 -2.60
N GLY A 47 6.26 -2.80 -2.07
CA GLY A 47 5.97 -2.78 -0.65
C GLY A 47 5.13 -3.99 -0.25
N TRP A 48 5.23 -4.34 1.02
CA TRP A 48 4.44 -5.39 1.65
C TRP A 48 4.07 -4.95 3.07
N VAL A 49 2.86 -5.31 3.48
CA VAL A 49 2.31 -5.04 4.81
C VAL A 49 1.57 -6.28 5.28
N ASP A 50 1.87 -6.70 6.51
CA ASP A 50 1.12 -7.71 7.24
C ASP A 50 0.32 -7.05 8.35
N LEU A 51 -0.98 -7.35 8.38
CA LEU A 51 -1.94 -6.85 9.37
C LEU A 51 -2.08 -7.82 10.55
N ASN A 52 -1.48 -9.02 10.48
CA ASN A 52 -1.43 -10.07 11.49
C ASN A 52 -2.82 -10.33 12.12
N LYS A 53 -3.07 -9.85 13.35
CA LYS A 53 -4.35 -10.05 14.05
C LYS A 53 -5.14 -8.76 14.28
N GLY A 54 -4.75 -7.66 13.64
CA GLY A 54 -5.30 -6.33 13.87
C GLY A 54 -6.84 -6.26 13.80
N GLY A 55 -7.49 -5.98 14.93
CA GLY A 55 -8.91 -5.65 15.01
C GLY A 55 -9.89 -6.79 14.68
N ILE A 56 -9.45 -8.05 14.73
CA ILE A 56 -10.33 -9.21 14.52
C ILE A 56 -10.89 -9.75 15.84
N VAL A 57 -12.20 -9.95 15.85
CA VAL A 57 -12.95 -10.63 16.92
C VAL A 57 -12.70 -12.14 16.85
N THR A 58 -12.20 -12.73 17.94
CA THR A 58 -11.59 -14.08 18.08
C THR A 58 -12.54 -15.29 17.98
N THR A 59 -13.74 -15.15 17.43
CA THR A 59 -14.61 -16.32 17.23
C THR A 59 -14.12 -17.26 16.14
N VAL A 60 -13.11 -16.88 15.36
CA VAL A 60 -12.62 -17.66 14.22
C VAL A 60 -11.10 -17.51 14.10
N THR A 61 -10.43 -18.54 13.59
CA THR A 61 -9.06 -18.52 13.04
C THR A 61 -8.98 -17.60 11.80
N ALA A 62 -9.40 -16.35 11.96
CA ALA A 62 -9.39 -15.32 10.94
C ALA A 62 -8.10 -14.51 11.09
N ASP A 63 -7.43 -14.29 9.96
CA ASP A 63 -6.19 -13.53 9.85
C ASP A 63 -6.55 -12.17 9.23
N ALA A 64 -6.01 -11.08 9.81
CA ALA A 64 -6.28 -9.71 9.35
C ALA A 64 -5.77 -9.48 7.93
N GLY A 65 -4.86 -10.35 7.47
CA GLY A 65 -4.44 -10.45 6.10
C GLY A 65 -3.20 -9.64 5.81
N GLU A 66 -2.78 -9.70 4.56
CA GLU A 66 -1.62 -8.99 4.05
C GLU A 66 -1.95 -8.31 2.73
N TRP A 67 -1.10 -7.36 2.35
CA TRP A 67 -1.10 -6.82 1.01
C TRP A 67 0.29 -6.47 0.55
N TRP A 68 0.49 -6.57 -0.76
CA TRP A 68 1.69 -6.12 -1.42
C TRP A 68 1.37 -5.34 -2.68
N ASN A 69 2.32 -4.53 -3.09
CA ASN A 69 2.23 -3.80 -4.34
C ASN A 69 3.58 -3.72 -5.01
N ALA A 70 3.56 -3.64 -6.33
CA ALA A 70 4.73 -3.35 -7.14
C ALA A 70 4.35 -2.37 -8.24
N ALA A 71 5.23 -1.43 -8.57
CA ALA A 71 4.98 -0.46 -9.62
C ALA A 71 6.25 -0.11 -10.37
N VAL A 72 6.05 0.18 -11.66
CA VAL A 72 7.06 0.75 -12.55
C VAL A 72 6.57 2.08 -13.09
N SER A 73 7.49 3.01 -13.31
CA SER A 73 7.18 4.29 -13.93
C SER A 73 8.31 4.71 -14.86
N TYR A 74 7.94 5.53 -15.85
CA TYR A 74 8.86 6.26 -16.68
C TYR A 74 8.37 7.69 -16.84
N GLY A 75 9.27 8.66 -16.62
CA GLY A 75 8.99 10.07 -16.80
C GLY A 75 10.14 10.79 -17.49
N GLU A 76 9.82 11.49 -18.57
CA GLU A 76 10.75 12.36 -19.28
C GLU A 76 10.03 13.61 -19.80
N GLY A 77 10.55 14.78 -19.44
CA GLY A 77 9.93 16.07 -19.80
C GLY A 77 8.51 16.20 -19.23
N PRO A 78 7.50 16.60 -20.04
CA PRO A 78 6.13 16.77 -19.56
C PRO A 78 5.36 15.44 -19.43
N TRP A 79 5.92 14.32 -19.90
CA TRP A 79 5.22 13.03 -19.98
C TRP A 79 5.62 12.11 -18.84
N LYS A 80 4.63 11.46 -18.24
CA LYS A 80 4.82 10.41 -17.23
C LYS A 80 3.87 9.25 -17.50
N VAL A 81 4.38 8.03 -17.40
CA VAL A 81 3.59 6.80 -17.44
C VAL A 81 3.94 5.92 -16.26
N SER A 82 2.97 5.18 -15.76
CA SER A 82 3.19 4.18 -14.71
C SER A 82 2.23 3.01 -14.85
N ALA A 83 2.70 1.85 -14.42
CA ALA A 83 1.89 0.66 -14.24
C ALA A 83 2.15 0.11 -12.84
N GLY A 84 1.10 -0.36 -12.17
CA GLY A 84 1.18 -0.90 -10.83
C GLY A 84 0.28 -2.11 -10.67
N TYR A 85 0.72 -3.03 -9.82
CA TYR A 85 -0.06 -4.15 -9.34
C TYR A 85 -0.20 -4.03 -7.82
N TYR A 86 -1.39 -4.34 -7.33
CA TYR A 86 -1.70 -4.43 -5.91
C TYR A 86 -2.47 -5.71 -5.69
N GLU A 87 -2.12 -6.42 -4.64
CA GLU A 87 -2.80 -7.62 -4.20
C GLU A 87 -2.96 -7.57 -2.69
N SER A 88 -4.14 -7.97 -2.22
CA SER A 88 -4.42 -8.13 -0.80
C SER A 88 -5.19 -9.40 -0.58
N GLU A 89 -4.84 -10.13 0.46
CA GLU A 89 -5.57 -11.29 0.92
C GLU A 89 -5.90 -11.20 2.40
N ARG A 90 -7.03 -11.77 2.79
CA ARG A 90 -7.38 -11.99 4.20
C ARG A 90 -8.18 -13.26 4.39
N SER A 91 -8.01 -13.90 5.53
CA SER A 91 -8.76 -15.10 5.88
C SER A 91 -9.94 -14.73 6.76
N ILE A 92 -11.16 -14.93 6.25
CA ILE A 92 -12.40 -14.69 7.01
C ILE A 92 -12.70 -15.88 7.94
N SER A 93 -12.27 -17.09 7.56
CA SER A 93 -12.32 -18.29 8.38
C SER A 93 -11.29 -19.32 7.91
N ALA A 94 -11.16 -20.45 8.61
CA ALA A 94 -10.27 -21.56 8.22
C ALA A 94 -10.47 -22.07 6.78
N THR A 95 -11.63 -21.82 6.18
CA THR A 95 -12.01 -22.35 4.87
C THR A 95 -12.34 -21.26 3.84
N VAL A 96 -12.33 -19.99 4.24
CA VAL A 96 -12.75 -18.87 3.38
C VAL A 96 -11.69 -17.78 3.40
N THR A 97 -11.01 -17.63 2.26
CA THR A 97 -10.07 -16.56 1.97
C THR A 97 -10.70 -15.60 0.97
N HIS A 98 -10.50 -14.30 1.20
CA HIS A 98 -10.84 -13.25 0.25
C HIS A 98 -9.56 -12.63 -0.28
N SER A 99 -9.46 -12.50 -1.60
CA SER A 99 -8.39 -11.76 -2.27
C SER A 99 -8.94 -10.60 -3.09
N VAL A 100 -8.11 -9.58 -3.28
CA VAL A 100 -8.35 -8.40 -4.11
C VAL A 100 -7.11 -8.14 -4.95
N ASP A 101 -7.26 -8.17 -6.27
CA ASP A 101 -6.19 -7.94 -7.23
C ASP A 101 -6.51 -6.71 -8.07
N ILE A 102 -5.58 -5.78 -8.20
CA ILE A 102 -5.75 -4.53 -8.93
C ILE A 102 -4.55 -4.31 -9.86
N LEU A 103 -4.84 -4.15 -11.15
CA LEU A 103 -3.89 -3.64 -12.13
C LEU A 103 -4.24 -2.18 -12.47
N ALA A 104 -3.30 -1.28 -12.26
CA ALA A 104 -3.45 0.15 -12.52
C ALA A 104 -2.48 0.61 -13.62
N LEU A 105 -2.99 1.37 -14.58
CA LEU A 105 -2.19 2.05 -15.60
C LEU A 105 -2.50 3.55 -15.56
N THR A 106 -1.48 4.38 -15.64
CA THR A 106 -1.65 5.84 -15.61
C THR A 106 -0.72 6.48 -16.62
N ALA A 107 -1.25 7.47 -17.34
CA ALA A 107 -0.48 8.37 -18.18
C ALA A 107 -0.87 9.81 -17.82
N THR A 108 0.12 10.67 -17.65
CA THR A 108 -0.09 12.06 -17.26
C THR A 108 0.79 12.98 -18.09
N THR A 109 0.25 14.15 -18.41
CA THR A 109 0.96 15.22 -19.09
C THR A 109 0.65 16.56 -18.46
N THR A 110 1.61 17.48 -18.44
CA THR A 110 1.42 18.84 -17.91
C THR A 110 1.42 19.87 -19.04
N TRP A 111 0.39 20.73 -19.10
CA TRP A 111 0.27 21.84 -20.05
C TRP A 111 -0.10 23.17 -19.37
N PRO A 112 0.51 24.33 -19.73
CA PRO A 112 1.63 24.46 -20.66
C PRO A 112 2.89 23.80 -20.07
N PRO A 113 3.81 23.31 -20.91
CA PRO A 113 5.07 22.74 -20.44
C PRO A 113 5.80 23.75 -19.54
N ALA A 114 6.35 23.27 -18.42
CA ALA A 114 6.99 24.12 -17.42
C ALA A 114 8.06 25.02 -18.08
N GLY A 115 7.72 26.31 -18.23
CA GLY A 115 8.45 27.22 -19.11
C GLY A 115 7.67 28.49 -19.47
N ARG A 116 7.18 29.21 -18.45
CA ARG A 116 6.94 30.67 -18.45
C ARG A 116 6.40 31.30 -19.76
N TRP A 117 5.11 31.10 -20.06
CA TRP A 117 4.36 32.12 -20.82
C TRP A 117 4.07 33.30 -19.89
N ARG A 118 4.97 34.28 -19.85
CA ARG A 118 4.60 35.64 -19.46
C ARG A 118 4.10 36.33 -20.73
N PRO A 119 2.82 36.72 -20.84
CA PRO A 119 2.43 37.67 -21.86
C PRO A 119 3.28 38.93 -21.65
N ALA A 120 3.94 39.42 -22.69
CA ALA A 120 4.56 40.72 -22.65
C ALA A 120 3.45 41.74 -22.37
N SER A 121 3.55 42.47 -21.27
CA SER A 121 2.67 43.60 -20.97
C SER A 121 2.86 44.66 -22.04
N THR A 122 1.81 44.96 -22.80
CA THR A 122 1.68 46.20 -23.58
C THR A 122 1.06 47.29 -22.72
#